data_AF-A0A3D0IDK6-F1
#
_entry.id   AF-A0A3D0IDK6-F1
#
_cell.length_a   1.000
_cell.length_b   1.000
_cell.length_c   1.000
_cell.angle_alpha   90.00
_cell.angle_beta   90.00
_cell.angle_gamma   90.00
#
_symmetry.space_group_name_H-M   'P 1'
#
loop_
_entity.id
_entity.type
_entity.pdbx_description
1 polymer ?
#
loop_
_entity_poly.entity_id
_entity_poly.type
_entity_poly.pdbx_seq_one_letter_code
_entity_poly.pdbx_strand_id
1 'polypeptide(L)'
;TYGGYARHGGGAFSGKDPTKVDRSAAYAARYIAKNIVAAGLADECEIQFAYAIGVARPVSVMVDTFGSGKISDEKITQIVNEVFDLRPAAIIRDLDLRRPIYKATAAYGHFGRNDAGFPWEKTDKAEILKQKAGL
;
A
#
# COMPACT_ATOMS: atom_id res chain seq x y z
N THR A 1 6.97 7.75 8.64
CA THR A 1 6.37 6.51 8.11
C THR A 1 6.43 5.44 9.17
N TYR A 2 7.45 4.57 9.15
CA TYR A 2 7.52 3.36 9.97
C TYR A 2 8.62 3.44 11.06
N GLY A 3 9.03 4.65 11.45
CA GLY A 3 9.99 4.83 12.56
C GLY A 3 11.37 4.18 12.35
N GLY A 4 11.80 3.95 11.11
CA GLY A 4 13.06 3.28 10.78
C GLY A 4 12.97 1.75 10.60
N TYR A 5 11.80 1.14 10.85
CA TYR A 5 11.60 -0.30 10.69
C TYR A 5 11.60 -0.75 9.21
N ALA A 6 10.94 0.01 8.34
CA ALA A 6 10.84 -0.29 6.90
C ALA A 6 11.61 0.73 6.05
N ARG A 7 12.05 0.30 4.87
CA ARG A 7 12.83 1.11 3.92
C ARG A 7 11.97 2.28 3.39
N HIS A 8 12.62 3.38 3.01
CA HIS A 8 11.93 4.60 2.55
C HIS A 8 12.41 5.04 1.17
N GLY A 9 11.46 5.34 0.27
CA GLY A 9 11.76 5.81 -1.10
C GLY A 9 12.16 7.29 -1.23
N GLY A 10 12.25 8.02 -0.11
CA GLY A 10 12.71 9.42 -0.04
C GLY A 10 11.64 10.50 -0.22
N GLY A 11 10.50 10.20 -0.86
CA GLY A 11 9.43 11.18 -1.10
C GLY A 11 8.71 11.67 0.17
N ALA A 12 8.63 12.99 0.36
CA ALA A 12 7.81 13.59 1.43
C ALA A 12 6.30 13.48 1.12
N PHE A 13 5.43 13.53 2.14
CA PHE A 13 3.98 13.47 1.97
C PHE A 13 3.29 14.84 1.94
N SER A 14 3.40 15.64 3.01
CA SER A 14 2.65 16.89 3.21
C SER A 14 2.87 17.93 2.10
N GLY A 15 1.84 18.71 1.77
CA GLY A 15 1.86 19.71 0.68
C GLY A 15 1.63 19.16 -0.74
N LYS A 16 1.64 17.84 -0.93
CA LYS A 16 1.41 17.20 -2.24
C LYS A 16 -0.04 16.78 -2.43
N ASP A 17 -0.64 17.02 -3.60
CA ASP A 17 -1.93 16.42 -3.95
C ASP A 17 -1.77 14.93 -4.33
N PRO A 18 -2.85 14.13 -4.42
CA PRO A 18 -2.71 12.67 -4.56
C PRO A 18 -2.28 12.21 -5.97
N THR A 19 -2.11 13.10 -6.95
CA THR A 19 -1.47 12.71 -8.22
C THR A 19 0.04 12.50 -8.07
N LYS A 20 0.62 12.86 -6.92
CA LYS A 20 2.06 12.71 -6.66
C LYS A 20 2.27 11.35 -5.99
N VAL A 21 2.88 10.44 -6.74
CA VAL A 21 3.05 9.03 -6.34
C VAL A 21 3.81 8.87 -5.02
N ASP A 22 4.68 9.82 -4.66
CA ASP A 22 5.32 9.89 -3.35
C ASP A 22 4.33 9.75 -2.20
N ARG A 23 3.11 10.30 -2.33
CA ARG A 23 2.03 10.15 -1.34
C ARG A 23 1.13 8.99 -1.70
N SER A 24 0.53 9.00 -2.89
CA SER A 24 -0.54 8.04 -3.22
C SER A 24 -0.03 6.61 -3.31
N ALA A 25 1.14 6.36 -3.91
CA ALA A 25 1.71 5.02 -3.97
C ALA A 25 2.21 4.55 -2.60
N ALA A 26 2.73 5.44 -1.75
CA ALA A 26 3.08 5.09 -0.38
C ALA A 26 1.84 4.70 0.46
N TYR A 27 0.70 5.36 0.24
CA TYR A 27 -0.57 4.99 0.88
C TYR A 27 -1.10 3.66 0.34
N ALA A 28 -1.00 3.42 -0.97
CA ALA A 28 -1.33 2.12 -1.56
C ALA A 28 -0.43 1.01 -1.01
N ALA A 29 0.86 1.27 -0.82
CA ALA A 29 1.81 0.31 -0.26
C ALA A 29 1.39 -0.10 1.16
N ARG A 30 1.08 0.90 2.01
CA ARG A 30 0.54 0.66 3.35
C ARG A 30 -0.74 -0.19 3.29
N TYR A 31 -1.68 0.20 2.44
CA TYR A 31 -2.96 -0.47 2.29
C TYR A 31 -2.78 -1.95 1.89
N ILE A 32 -1.91 -2.22 0.92
CA ILE A 32 -1.66 -3.56 0.42
C ILE A 32 -0.95 -4.41 1.47
N ALA A 33 0.16 -3.94 2.05
CA ALA A 33 0.88 -4.67 3.08
C ALA A 33 -0.01 -5.00 4.29
N LYS A 34 -0.85 -4.03 4.71
CA LYS A 34 -1.81 -4.25 5.78
C LYS A 34 -2.86 -5.31 5.44
N ASN A 35 -3.35 -5.33 4.20
CA ASN A 35 -4.31 -6.35 3.75
C ASN A 35 -3.67 -7.73 3.61
N ILE A 36 -2.40 -7.84 3.20
CA ILE A 36 -1.65 -9.10 3.16
C ILE A 36 -1.53 -9.70 4.56
N VAL A 37 -1.13 -8.90 5.55
CA VAL A 37 -1.04 -9.35 6.94
C VAL A 37 -2.42 -9.67 7.52
N ALA A 38 -3.43 -8.83 7.27
CA ALA A 38 -4.80 -9.07 7.75
C ALA A 38 -5.47 -10.30 7.11
N ALA A 39 -5.09 -10.66 5.87
CA ALA A 39 -5.49 -11.91 5.21
C ALA A 39 -4.83 -13.15 5.84
N GLY A 40 -3.85 -12.95 6.72
CA GLY A 40 -3.03 -14.01 7.28
C GLY A 40 -2.13 -14.68 6.26
N LEU A 41 -1.72 -13.96 5.19
CA LEU A 41 -0.77 -14.47 4.20
C LEU A 41 0.67 -14.43 4.70
N ALA A 42 0.97 -13.52 5.64
CA ALA A 42 2.28 -13.34 6.27
C ALA A 42 2.10 -12.64 7.63
N ASP A 43 3.07 -12.78 8.52
CA ASP A 43 3.10 -12.07 9.82
C ASP A 43 3.70 -10.66 9.67
N GLU A 44 4.64 -10.50 8.75
CA GLU A 44 5.22 -9.22 8.35
C GLU A 44 5.32 -9.11 6.82
N CYS A 45 5.23 -7.89 6.30
CA CYS A 45 5.28 -7.64 4.86
C CYS A 45 5.80 -6.24 4.57
N GLU A 46 6.84 -6.16 3.73
CA GLU A 46 7.27 -4.94 3.05
C GLU A 46 6.86 -5.01 1.57
N ILE A 47 6.43 -3.87 1.02
CA ILE A 47 6.13 -3.74 -0.41
C ILE A 47 6.81 -2.49 -0.97
N GLN A 48 7.41 -2.63 -2.14
CA GLN A 48 8.09 -1.57 -2.86
C GLN A 48 7.43 -1.34 -4.22
N PHE A 49 7.28 -0.07 -4.59
CA PHE A 49 6.90 0.36 -5.94
C PHE A 49 7.94 1.31 -6.51
N ALA A 50 8.16 1.23 -7.82
CA ALA A 50 8.87 2.25 -8.57
C ALA A 50 8.05 2.71 -9.77
N TYR A 51 8.10 4.01 -10.08
CA TYR A 51 7.43 4.61 -11.24
C TYR A 51 8.44 5.42 -12.05
N ALA A 52 8.29 5.38 -13.38
CA ALA A 52 8.96 6.30 -14.27
C ALA A 52 8.04 7.51 -14.53
N ILE A 53 8.62 8.70 -14.67
CA ILE A 53 7.85 9.92 -14.95
C ILE A 53 7.06 9.76 -16.27
N GLY A 54 5.77 10.09 -16.24
CA GLY A 54 4.87 9.95 -17.40
C GLY A 54 4.37 8.52 -17.68
N VAL A 55 4.81 7.51 -16.92
CA VAL A 55 4.36 6.12 -17.08
C VAL A 55 3.31 5.79 -16.02
N ALA A 56 2.13 5.33 -16.47
CA ALA A 56 1.02 5.07 -15.55
C ALA A 56 1.22 3.81 -14.71
N ARG A 57 1.77 2.73 -15.29
CA ARG A 57 2.03 1.49 -14.55
C ARG A 57 3.38 1.58 -13.82
N PRO A 58 3.50 0.99 -12.62
CA PRO A 58 4.80 0.89 -11.96
C PRO A 58 5.78 0.10 -12.83
N VAL A 59 7.05 0.49 -12.82
CA VAL A 59 8.13 -0.26 -13.47
C VAL A 59 8.57 -1.47 -12.64
N SER A 60 8.31 -1.44 -11.33
CA SER A 60 8.51 -2.59 -10.44
C SER A 60 7.50 -2.62 -9.31
N VAL A 61 7.14 -3.85 -8.91
CA VAL A 61 6.37 -4.19 -7.71
C VAL A 61 7.08 -5.37 -7.05
N MET A 62 7.47 -5.21 -5.79
CA MET A 62 8.18 -6.25 -5.04
C MET A 62 7.54 -6.39 -3.66
N VAL A 63 7.28 -7.64 -3.25
CA VAL A 63 6.85 -8.01 -1.90
C VAL A 63 7.98 -8.78 -1.24
N ASP A 64 8.22 -8.52 0.04
CA ASP A 64 9.13 -9.26 0.91
C ASP A 64 8.39 -9.59 2.21
N THR A 65 8.19 -10.87 2.51
CA THR A 65 7.54 -11.32 3.75
C THR A 65 8.52 -11.71 4.84
N PHE A 66 9.83 -11.51 4.61
CA PHE A 66 10.91 -11.85 5.55
C PHE A 66 10.86 -13.31 6.03
N GLY A 67 10.35 -14.21 5.18
CA GLY A 67 10.21 -15.63 5.48
C GLY A 67 8.96 -16.00 6.30
N SER A 68 8.08 -15.06 6.63
CA SER A 68 6.82 -15.31 7.35
C SER A 68 5.65 -15.69 6.43
N GLY A 69 5.84 -15.65 5.11
CA GLY A 69 4.81 -15.94 4.12
C GLY A 69 4.33 -17.40 4.15
N LYS A 70 3.01 -17.61 4.07
CA LYS A 70 2.39 -18.95 3.88
C LYS A 70 2.49 -19.47 2.45
N ILE A 71 2.76 -18.57 1.51
CA ILE A 71 3.01 -18.81 0.09
C ILE A 71 4.20 -17.94 -0.33
N SER A 72 4.81 -18.22 -1.48
CA SER A 72 6.01 -17.49 -1.91
C SER A 72 5.74 -16.01 -2.19
N ASP A 73 6.76 -15.17 -2.00
CA ASP A 73 6.69 -13.73 -2.25
C ASP A 73 6.37 -13.41 -3.72
N GLU A 74 6.81 -14.25 -4.66
CA GLU A 74 6.45 -14.14 -6.07
C GLU A 74 4.95 -14.37 -6.27
N LYS A 75 4.38 -15.37 -5.58
CA LYS A 75 2.94 -15.64 -5.66
C LYS A 75 2.12 -14.52 -5.04
N ILE A 76 2.56 -13.97 -3.90
CA ILE A 76 1.92 -12.80 -3.29
C ILE A 76 2.00 -11.60 -4.24
N THR A 77 3.17 -11.36 -4.85
CA THR A 77 3.38 -10.28 -5.83
C THR A 77 2.46 -10.43 -7.05
N GLN A 78 2.25 -11.65 -7.56
CA GLN A 78 1.27 -11.91 -8.63
C GLN A 78 -0.15 -11.56 -8.19
N ILE A 79 -0.58 -12.04 -7.03
CA ILE A 79 -1.91 -11.75 -6.47
C ILE A 79 -2.10 -10.24 -6.29
N VAL A 80 -1.09 -9.53 -5.81
CA VAL A 80 -1.13 -8.06 -5.67
C VAL A 80 -1.38 -7.39 -7.03
N ASN A 81 -0.64 -7.79 -8.07
CA ASN A 81 -0.80 -7.23 -9.42
C ASN A 81 -2.18 -7.57 -10.05
N GLU A 82 -2.81 -8.67 -9.64
CA GLU A 82 -4.17 -9.02 -10.06
C GLU A 82 -5.27 -8.25 -9.32
N VAL A 83 -5.09 -8.01 -8.02
CA VAL A 83 -6.12 -7.43 -7.14
C VAL A 83 -6.11 -5.90 -7.14
N PHE A 84 -4.93 -5.30 -7.25
CA PHE A 84 -4.75 -3.85 -7.10
C PHE A 84 -4.31 -3.20 -8.41
N ASP A 85 -5.08 -2.20 -8.85
CA ASP A 85 -4.68 -1.36 -9.97
C ASP A 85 -3.78 -0.22 -9.48
N LEU A 86 -2.47 -0.42 -9.63
CA LEU A 86 -1.44 0.50 -9.13
C LEU A 86 -1.22 1.73 -10.03
N ARG A 87 -2.07 1.99 -11.03
CA ARG A 87 -1.99 3.25 -11.77
C ARG A 87 -2.36 4.43 -10.86
N PRO A 88 -1.68 5.59 -10.92
CA PRO A 88 -1.96 6.72 -10.03
C PRO A 88 -3.45 7.13 -9.98
N ALA A 89 -4.13 7.14 -11.14
CA ALA A 89 -5.56 7.45 -11.21
C ALA A 89 -6.44 6.40 -10.52
N ALA A 90 -6.09 5.11 -10.60
CA ALA A 90 -6.81 4.04 -9.95
C ALA A 90 -6.59 4.07 -8.43
N ILE A 91 -5.37 4.30 -7.96
CA ILE A 91 -5.09 4.50 -6.53
C ILE A 91 -5.93 5.65 -5.97
N ILE A 92 -6.01 6.78 -6.69
CA ILE A 92 -6.82 7.93 -6.28
C ILE A 92 -8.31 7.57 -6.17
N ARG A 93 -8.83 6.80 -7.13
CA ARG A 93 -10.22 6.34 -7.17
C ARG A 93 -10.52 5.37 -6.03
N ASP A 94 -9.70 4.33 -5.89
CA ASP A 94 -9.98 3.20 -4.99
C ASP A 94 -9.81 3.58 -3.52
N LEU A 95 -8.91 4.52 -3.21
CA LEU A 95 -8.74 5.08 -1.87
C LEU A 95 -9.52 6.38 -1.66
N ASP A 96 -10.31 6.83 -2.64
CA ASP A 96 -11.10 8.07 -2.59
C ASP A 96 -10.29 9.26 -2.04
N LEU A 97 -9.18 9.57 -2.73
CA LEU A 97 -8.18 10.53 -2.25
C LEU A 97 -8.50 11.99 -2.61
N ARG A 98 -9.49 12.27 -3.45
CA ARG A 98 -9.86 13.65 -3.83
C ARG A 98 -10.79 14.29 -2.80
N ARG A 99 -10.35 14.31 -1.55
CA ARG A 99 -11.08 14.86 -0.40
C ARG A 99 -10.13 15.61 0.55
N PRO A 100 -10.64 16.56 1.36
CA PRO A 100 -9.82 17.33 2.30
C PRO A 100 -9.47 16.54 3.59
N ILE A 101 -8.87 15.35 3.45
CA ILE A 101 -8.61 14.41 4.56
C ILE A 101 -7.17 14.47 5.13
N TYR A 102 -6.31 15.31 4.57
CA TYR A 102 -4.85 15.23 4.78
C TYR A 102 -4.33 16.01 5.99
N LYS A 103 -5.05 17.02 6.48
CA LYS A 103 -4.56 17.83 7.61
C LYS A 103 -4.35 16.98 8.86
N ALA A 104 -5.24 16.01 9.09
CA ALA A 104 -5.15 15.09 10.21
C ALA A 104 -3.92 14.16 10.15
N THR A 105 -3.31 13.94 8.97
CA THR A 105 -2.13 13.07 8.81
C THR A 105 -0.81 13.78 9.10
N ALA A 106 -0.80 15.11 9.13
CA ALA A 106 0.42 15.92 9.20
C ALA A 106 1.17 15.82 10.55
N ALA A 107 0.52 15.28 11.57
CA ALA A 107 1.10 14.99 12.88
C ALA A 107 0.68 13.59 13.34
N TYR A 108 1.49 13.00 14.23
CA TYR A 108 1.26 11.67 14.83
C TYR A 108 1.17 10.52 13.82
N GLY A 109 1.81 10.69 12.67
CA GLY A 109 1.95 9.64 11.67
C GLY A 109 0.77 9.55 10.69
N HIS A 110 1.11 9.13 9.47
CA HIS A 110 0.18 8.86 8.40
C HIS A 110 -0.41 7.44 8.46
N PHE A 111 0.25 6.53 9.18
CA PHE A 111 -0.05 5.10 9.22
C PHE A 111 -0.31 4.62 10.64
N GLY A 112 -1.12 3.56 10.79
CA GLY A 112 -1.40 2.89 12.07
C GLY A 112 -2.56 3.47 12.88
N ARG A 113 -3.23 4.51 12.39
CA ARG A 113 -4.38 5.18 13.06
C ARG A 113 -5.71 4.68 12.51
N ASN A 114 -6.22 3.58 13.07
CA ASN A 114 -7.42 2.89 12.58
C ASN A 114 -8.72 3.65 12.89
N ASP A 115 -8.73 4.42 13.97
CA ASP A 115 -9.85 5.23 14.46
C ASP A 115 -10.08 6.51 13.62
N ALA A 116 -9.07 6.96 12.88
CA ALA A 116 -9.13 8.19 12.09
C ALA A 116 -9.85 8.05 10.74
N GLY A 117 -10.30 6.84 10.37
CA GLY A 117 -11.06 6.60 9.13
C GLY A 117 -10.24 6.76 7.84
N PHE A 118 -8.91 6.63 7.91
CA PHE A 118 -8.06 6.74 6.73
C PHE A 118 -8.28 5.56 5.78
N PRO A 119 -8.50 5.81 4.47
CA PRO A 119 -8.88 4.75 3.53
C PRO A 119 -7.79 3.70 3.36
N TRP A 120 -6.51 4.09 3.42
CA TRP A 120 -5.37 3.16 3.35
C TRP A 120 -5.15 2.32 4.62
N GLU A 121 -5.90 2.56 5.69
CA GLU A 121 -5.89 1.72 6.89
C GLU A 121 -7.01 0.67 6.89
N LYS A 122 -7.84 0.59 5.84
CA LYS A 122 -8.86 -0.47 5.73
C LYS A 122 -8.23 -1.82 5.40
N THR A 123 -8.87 -2.90 5.81
CA THR A 123 -8.49 -4.29 5.54
C THR A 123 -9.56 -5.04 4.72
N ASP A 124 -10.26 -4.31 3.86
CA ASP A 124 -11.38 -4.78 3.04
C ASP A 124 -10.97 -5.63 1.84
N LYS A 125 -9.67 -5.79 1.57
CA LYS A 125 -9.12 -6.68 0.55
C LYS A 125 -8.52 -7.97 1.15
N ALA A 126 -8.54 -8.13 2.47
CA ALA A 126 -7.97 -9.30 3.12
C ALA A 126 -8.60 -10.61 2.62
N GLU A 127 -9.93 -10.66 2.53
CA GLU A 127 -10.66 -11.86 2.12
C GLU A 127 -10.39 -12.24 0.65
N ILE A 128 -10.40 -11.27 -0.28
CA ILE A 128 -10.09 -11.55 -1.69
C ILE A 128 -8.64 -12.00 -1.88
N LEU A 129 -7.69 -11.48 -1.09
CA LEU A 129 -6.30 -11.92 -1.10
C LEU A 129 -6.19 -13.36 -0.62
N LYS A 130 -6.85 -13.68 0.49
CA LYS A 130 -6.88 -15.02 1.07
C LYS A 130 -7.45 -16.06 0.08
N GLN A 131 -8.57 -15.75 -0.55
CA GLN A 131 -9.20 -16.60 -1.56
C GLN A 131 -8.28 -16.83 -2.78
N LYS A 132 -7.61 -15.79 -3.28
CA LYS A 132 -6.66 -15.93 -4.40
C LYS A 132 -5.40 -16.71 -4.02
N ALA A 133 -5.04 -16.74 -2.75
CA ALA A 133 -3.97 -17.58 -2.23
C ALA A 133 -4.38 -19.04 -2.03
N GLY A 134 -5.69 -19.36 -2.07
CA GLY A 134 -6.22 -20.70 -1.82
C GLY A 134 -6.19 -21.10 -0.34
N LEU A 135 -6.34 -20.13 0.57
CA LEU A 135 -6.28 -20.30 2.03
C LEU A 135 -7.60 -20.00 2.72
#